data_AF-A0A7R9MNX3-F1
#
_entry.id   AF-A0A7R9MNX3-F1
#
_cell.length_a   1.000
_cell.length_b   1.000
_cell.length_c   1.000
_cell.angle_alpha   90.00
_cell.angle_beta   90.00
_cell.angle_gamma   90.00
#
_symmetry.space_group_name_H-M   'P 1'
#
loop_
_entity.id
_entity.type
_entity.pdbx_description
1 polymer ?
#
loop_
_entity_poly.entity_id
_entity_poly.type
_entity_poly.pdbx_seq_one_letter_code
_entity_poly.pdbx_strand_id
1 'polypeptide(L)'
;FVCILIILFSRIFLISHRIFKFRKIISNRETCRSLVSPDHPIYIDSHTEHNANYDVYEGHFMSPLVQYLPELVPKESQIARFQLILPNTWPHNQLKPICLHLAGTGDHYYWRRRTLMAKPLLKEYGIASILLENPFYGCRKPADQTRSSLKNVSDIFIMGGCLILESLALLHWCERMGFGPLCVTGISMGGHNASLAGTNWHKPIGIVPCLSWTTASCAFTQGLPYLSIYLV
;
A
#
# COMPACT_ATOMS: atom_id res chain seq x y z
N PHE A 1 -25.35 -31.98 0.43
CA PHE A 1 -24.50 -31.58 1.58
C PHE A 1 -23.03 -31.94 1.36
N VAL A 2 -22.68 -33.22 1.16
CA VAL A 2 -21.28 -33.66 0.95
C VAL A 2 -20.61 -33.01 -0.28
N CYS A 3 -21.29 -32.92 -1.43
CA CYS A 3 -20.73 -32.25 -2.61
C CYS A 3 -20.47 -30.75 -2.42
N ILE A 4 -21.32 -30.05 -1.66
CA ILE A 4 -21.13 -28.61 -1.35
C ILE A 4 -19.91 -28.43 -0.43
N LEU A 5 -19.74 -29.32 0.54
CA LEU A 5 -18.58 -29.32 1.43
C LEU A 5 -17.28 -29.58 0.64
N ILE A 6 -17.27 -30.57 -0.25
CA ILE A 6 -16.12 -30.89 -1.10
C ILE A 6 -15.75 -29.69 -2.00
N ILE A 7 -16.74 -29.05 -2.63
CA ILE A 7 -16.52 -27.87 -3.48
C ILE A 7 -15.95 -26.70 -2.66
N LEU A 8 -16.47 -26.46 -1.44
CA LEU A 8 -15.95 -25.44 -0.53
C LEU A 8 -14.49 -25.72 -0.13
N PHE A 9 -14.18 -26.96 0.28
CA PHE A 9 -12.81 -27.36 0.64
C PHE A 9 -11.85 -27.28 -0.55
N SER A 10 -12.25 -27.73 -1.73
CA SER A 10 -11.43 -27.62 -2.94
C SER A 10 -11.17 -26.15 -3.32
N ARG A 11 -12.17 -25.27 -3.17
CA ARG A 11 -12.04 -23.84 -3.48
C ARG A 11 -11.11 -23.14 -2.48
N ILE A 12 -11.22 -23.42 -1.18
CA ILE A 12 -10.33 -22.88 -0.14
C ILE A 12 -8.88 -23.34 -0.34
N PHE A 13 -8.69 -24.62 -0.69
CA PHE A 13 -7.36 -25.16 -0.97
C PHE A 13 -6.71 -24.51 -2.21
N LEU A 14 -7.49 -24.35 -3.29
CA LEU A 14 -7.03 -23.68 -4.51
C LEU A 14 -6.66 -22.22 -4.26
N ILE A 15 -7.45 -21.48 -3.48
CA ILE A 15 -7.19 -20.09 -3.10
C ILE A 15 -5.87 -19.99 -2.31
N SER A 16 -5.71 -20.83 -1.28
CA SER A 16 -4.49 -20.87 -0.47
C SER A 16 -3.26 -21.17 -1.33
N HIS A 17 -3.35 -22.16 -2.22
CA HIS A 17 -2.26 -22.53 -3.12
C HIS A 17 -1.87 -21.41 -4.08
N ARG A 18 -2.84 -20.67 -4.63
CA ARG A 18 -2.58 -19.50 -5.49
C ARG A 18 -1.86 -18.39 -4.72
N ILE A 19 -2.29 -18.10 -3.50
CA ILE A 19 -1.64 -17.10 -2.63
C ILE A 19 -0.19 -17.50 -2.36
N PHE A 20 0.08 -18.76 -1.98
CA PHE A 20 1.44 -19.21 -1.70
C PHE A 20 2.34 -19.19 -2.94
N LYS A 21 1.83 -19.59 -4.11
CA LYS A 21 2.58 -19.50 -5.36
C LYS A 21 2.93 -18.05 -5.70
N PHE A 22 1.94 -17.15 -5.63
CA PHE A 22 2.16 -15.74 -5.94
C PHE A 22 3.09 -15.07 -4.91
N ARG A 23 2.99 -15.45 -3.63
CA ARG A 23 3.91 -14.98 -2.59
C ARG A 23 5.38 -15.27 -2.94
N LYS A 24 5.68 -16.45 -3.52
CA LYS A 24 7.05 -16.76 -3.96
C LYS A 24 7.53 -15.80 -5.06
N ILE A 25 6.64 -15.46 -6.00
CA ILE A 25 6.93 -14.54 -7.11
C ILE A 25 7.15 -13.12 -6.57
N ILE A 26 6.26 -12.61 -5.72
CA ILE A 26 6.37 -11.24 -5.20
C ILE A 26 7.54 -11.07 -4.21
N SER A 27 7.94 -12.15 -3.53
CA SER A 27 9.08 -12.11 -2.59
C SER A 27 10.44 -12.09 -3.27
N ASN A 28 10.50 -12.42 -4.56
CA ASN A 28 11.73 -12.36 -5.34
C ASN A 28 11.78 -11.01 -6.08
N ARG A 29 12.79 -10.20 -5.75
CA ARG A 29 12.98 -8.84 -6.29
C ARG A 29 13.02 -8.81 -7.82
N GLU A 30 13.70 -9.78 -8.44
CA GLU A 30 13.92 -9.82 -9.89
C GLU A 30 12.61 -10.05 -10.64
N THR A 31 11.73 -10.88 -10.08
CA THR A 31 10.40 -11.12 -10.64
C THR A 31 9.41 -10.04 -10.23
N CYS A 32 9.50 -9.51 -9.02
CA CYS A 32 8.55 -8.52 -8.51
C CYS A 32 8.62 -7.19 -9.27
N ARG A 33 9.83 -6.73 -9.60
CA ARG A 33 10.02 -5.47 -10.34
C ARG A 33 9.39 -5.47 -11.74
N SER A 34 9.13 -6.63 -12.34
CA SER A 34 8.48 -6.76 -13.65
C SER A 34 6.97 -6.99 -13.56
N LEU A 35 6.41 -7.09 -12.36
CA LEU A 35 4.95 -7.25 -12.14
C LEU A 35 4.17 -5.96 -12.33
N VAL A 36 4.83 -4.82 -12.44
CA VAL A 36 4.19 -3.52 -12.64
C VAL A 36 4.80 -2.87 -13.86
N SER A 37 3.95 -2.52 -14.83
CA SER A 37 4.40 -1.78 -16.00
C SER A 37 4.92 -0.40 -15.58
N PRO A 38 6.06 0.05 -16.11
CA PRO A 38 6.51 1.42 -15.96
C PRO A 38 5.50 2.46 -16.48
N ASP A 39 4.53 2.07 -17.29
CA ASP A 39 3.48 2.92 -17.86
C ASP A 39 2.10 2.67 -17.20
N HIS A 40 2.06 2.03 -16.03
CA HIS A 40 0.80 1.76 -15.33
C HIS A 40 -0.01 3.07 -15.16
N PRO A 41 -1.28 3.08 -15.59
CA PRO A 41 -2.06 4.30 -15.63
C PRO A 41 -2.42 4.77 -14.22
N ILE A 42 -2.14 6.04 -13.95
CA ILE A 42 -2.49 6.72 -12.69
C ILE A 42 -3.23 8.00 -13.03
N TYR A 43 -4.36 8.22 -12.38
CA TYR A 43 -5.27 9.33 -12.65
C TYR A 43 -5.31 10.27 -11.45
N ILE A 44 -5.34 11.57 -11.72
CA ILE A 44 -5.64 12.61 -10.74
C ILE A 44 -7.10 13.00 -10.94
N ASP A 45 -7.88 12.89 -9.88
CA ASP A 45 -9.35 13.05 -9.91
C ASP A 45 -9.76 14.49 -9.65
N SER A 46 -9.22 15.07 -8.58
CA SER A 46 -9.67 16.39 -8.12
C SER A 46 -8.60 17.11 -7.34
N HIS A 47 -8.65 18.45 -7.41
CA HIS A 47 -7.90 19.36 -6.56
C HIS A 47 -8.77 19.69 -5.35
N THR A 48 -8.40 19.15 -4.20
CA THR A 48 -9.24 19.13 -2.98
C THR A 48 -8.94 20.28 -2.02
N GLU A 49 -7.72 20.81 -2.03
CA GLU A 49 -7.27 21.86 -1.14
C GLU A 49 -6.23 22.71 -1.87
N HIS A 50 -6.41 24.03 -1.84
CA HIS A 50 -5.44 25.02 -2.29
C HIS A 50 -5.21 26.01 -1.15
N ASN A 51 -3.95 26.30 -0.86
CA ASN A 51 -3.58 27.43 0.00
C ASN A 51 -2.30 28.08 -0.52
N ALA A 52 -1.77 29.07 0.20
CA ALA A 52 -0.58 29.81 -0.23
C ALA A 52 0.69 28.95 -0.36
N ASN A 53 0.80 27.84 0.37
CA ASN A 53 2.03 27.04 0.48
C ASN A 53 1.97 25.71 -0.29
N TYR A 54 0.81 25.07 -0.37
CA TYR A 54 0.66 23.75 -0.95
C TYR A 54 -0.72 23.52 -1.58
N ASP A 55 -0.74 22.53 -2.46
CA ASP A 55 -1.92 21.93 -3.06
C ASP A 55 -2.10 20.49 -2.63
N VAL A 56 -3.36 20.05 -2.54
CA VAL A 56 -3.70 18.64 -2.32
C VAL A 56 -4.62 18.11 -3.40
N TYR A 57 -4.15 17.06 -4.06
CA TYR A 57 -4.87 16.34 -5.10
C TYR A 57 -5.29 14.97 -4.59
N GLU A 58 -6.43 14.48 -5.06
CA GLU A 58 -6.83 13.09 -4.94
C GLU A 58 -6.64 12.39 -6.27
N GLY A 59 -6.24 11.12 -6.21
CA GLY A 59 -6.08 10.30 -7.40
C GLY A 59 -6.36 8.83 -7.13
N HIS A 60 -6.48 8.08 -8.22
CA HIS A 60 -6.72 6.66 -8.17
C HIS A 60 -6.07 5.91 -9.33
N PHE A 61 -5.99 4.60 -9.18
CA PHE A 61 -5.57 3.67 -10.22
C PHE A 61 -6.06 2.26 -9.92
N MET A 62 -6.09 1.40 -10.93
CA MET A 62 -6.36 -0.02 -10.72
C MET A 62 -5.18 -0.65 -9.98
N SER A 63 -5.43 -1.33 -8.86
CA SER A 63 -4.38 -2.03 -8.12
C SER A 63 -3.76 -3.13 -8.99
N PRO A 64 -2.43 -3.15 -9.22
CA PRO A 64 -1.82 -4.12 -10.12
C PRO A 64 -2.06 -5.58 -9.70
N LEU A 65 -2.25 -5.84 -8.40
CA LEU A 65 -2.52 -7.18 -7.90
C LEU A 65 -3.81 -7.79 -8.50
N VAL A 66 -4.77 -6.96 -8.90
CA VAL A 66 -6.03 -7.39 -9.52
C VAL A 66 -5.78 -8.12 -10.83
N GLN A 67 -4.71 -7.81 -11.57
CA GLN A 67 -4.38 -8.51 -12.82
C GLN A 67 -3.98 -9.97 -12.58
N TYR A 68 -3.42 -10.27 -11.40
CA TYR A 68 -2.89 -11.59 -11.06
C TYR A 68 -3.85 -12.41 -10.20
N LEU A 69 -4.54 -11.76 -9.27
CA LEU A 69 -5.41 -12.38 -8.27
C LEU A 69 -6.76 -11.64 -8.12
N PRO A 70 -7.54 -11.45 -9.21
CA PRO A 70 -8.74 -10.61 -9.19
C PRO A 70 -9.81 -11.11 -8.20
N GLU A 71 -9.94 -12.42 -8.05
CA GLU A 71 -10.91 -13.05 -7.17
C GLU A 71 -10.59 -12.89 -5.67
N LEU A 72 -9.34 -12.54 -5.34
CA LEU A 72 -8.88 -12.43 -3.95
C LEU A 72 -8.82 -10.99 -3.44
N VAL A 73 -8.80 -10.02 -4.35
CA VAL A 73 -8.87 -8.60 -4.00
C VAL A 73 -10.36 -8.22 -3.88
N PRO A 74 -10.84 -7.80 -2.68
CA PRO A 74 -12.21 -7.33 -2.52
C PRO A 74 -12.53 -6.22 -3.51
N LYS A 75 -13.76 -6.17 -4.02
CA LYS A 75 -14.19 -5.20 -5.05
C LYS A 75 -13.86 -3.76 -4.63
N GLU A 76 -14.11 -3.43 -3.37
CA GLU A 76 -13.84 -2.13 -2.75
C GLU A 76 -12.34 -1.78 -2.74
N SER A 77 -11.46 -2.80 -2.69
CA SER A 77 -10.01 -2.66 -2.67
C SER A 77 -9.34 -2.74 -4.05
N GLN A 78 -10.08 -3.02 -5.13
CA GLN A 78 -9.51 -3.12 -6.49
C GLN A 78 -8.99 -1.78 -7.00
N ILE A 79 -9.63 -0.68 -6.60
CA ILE A 79 -9.18 0.67 -6.92
C ILE A 79 -8.29 1.16 -5.78
N ALA A 80 -7.02 1.39 -6.08
CA ALA A 80 -6.09 2.07 -5.18
C ALA A 80 -6.40 3.57 -5.21
N ARG A 81 -6.45 4.19 -4.02
CA ARG A 81 -6.69 5.62 -3.87
C ARG A 81 -5.57 6.26 -3.07
N PHE A 82 -5.19 7.46 -3.47
CA PHE A 82 -4.13 8.20 -2.82
C PHE A 82 -4.42 9.69 -2.80
N GLN A 83 -3.71 10.38 -1.90
CA GLN A 83 -3.62 11.83 -1.90
C GLN A 83 -2.20 12.26 -2.24
N LEU A 84 -2.08 13.27 -3.08
CA LEU A 84 -0.82 13.89 -3.45
C LEU A 84 -0.78 15.30 -2.89
N ILE A 85 0.25 15.61 -2.12
CA ILE A 85 0.45 16.91 -1.48
C ILE A 85 1.71 17.52 -2.07
N LEU A 86 1.56 18.62 -2.82
CA LEU A 86 2.64 19.28 -3.53
C LEU A 86 2.87 20.70 -2.98
N PRO A 87 4.11 21.15 -2.84
CA PRO A 87 4.35 22.57 -2.57
C PRO A 87 4.01 23.39 -3.83
N ASN A 88 3.45 24.57 -3.63
CA ASN A 88 3.20 25.51 -4.75
C ASN A 88 4.51 26.02 -5.36
N THR A 89 5.59 26.02 -4.58
CA THR A 89 6.92 26.42 -4.99
C THR A 89 7.95 25.47 -4.40
N TRP A 90 8.76 24.86 -5.27
CA TRP A 90 9.84 23.98 -4.83
C TRP A 90 11.01 24.82 -4.31
N PRO A 91 11.65 24.44 -3.18
CA PRO A 91 12.84 25.15 -2.69
C PRO A 91 14.02 25.10 -3.66
N HIS A 92 14.08 24.06 -4.49
CA HIS A 92 15.13 23.86 -5.49
C HIS A 92 14.52 23.67 -6.88
N ASN A 93 14.98 24.43 -7.86
CA ASN A 93 14.40 24.42 -9.21
C ASN A 93 14.58 23.08 -9.97
N GLN A 94 15.57 22.27 -9.56
CA GLN A 94 15.92 21.01 -10.24
C GLN A 94 15.42 19.77 -9.48
N LEU A 95 15.08 19.91 -8.20
CA LEU A 95 14.72 18.77 -7.35
C LEU A 95 13.27 18.90 -6.92
N LYS A 96 12.51 17.83 -7.11
CA LYS A 96 11.12 17.72 -6.70
C LYS A 96 10.95 16.50 -5.80
N PRO A 97 11.54 16.52 -4.59
CA PRO A 97 11.57 15.36 -3.71
C PRO A 97 10.16 14.96 -3.29
N ILE A 98 9.89 13.65 -3.29
CA ILE A 98 8.57 13.12 -2.91
C ILE A 98 8.71 11.88 -2.04
N CYS A 99 7.91 11.82 -0.99
CA CYS A 99 7.87 10.72 -0.03
C CYS A 99 6.53 9.98 -0.13
N LEU A 100 6.55 8.68 -0.37
CA LEU A 100 5.38 7.81 -0.31
C LEU A 100 5.16 7.33 1.13
N HIS A 101 4.00 7.63 1.70
CA HIS A 101 3.63 7.24 3.07
C HIS A 101 2.66 6.06 3.04
N LEU A 102 3.05 4.96 3.67
CA LEU A 102 2.21 3.78 3.87
C LEU A 102 1.57 3.81 5.26
N ALA A 103 0.28 3.48 5.32
CA ALA A 103 -0.52 3.61 6.53
C ALA A 103 -0.21 2.51 7.55
N GLY A 104 -0.16 2.88 8.83
CA GLY A 104 -0.07 1.94 9.94
C GLY A 104 -1.44 1.30 10.26
N THR A 105 -1.48 0.35 11.19
CA THR A 105 -2.73 -0.30 11.58
C THR A 105 -3.74 0.71 12.13
N GLY A 106 -4.99 0.68 11.66
CA GLY A 106 -6.01 1.63 12.14
C GLY A 106 -6.00 3.01 11.48
N ASP A 107 -5.02 3.29 10.62
CA ASP A 107 -4.90 4.59 9.96
C ASP A 107 -5.78 4.68 8.71
N HIS A 108 -7.09 4.84 8.96
CA HIS A 108 -8.09 5.03 7.93
C HIS A 108 -7.98 6.43 7.29
N TYR A 109 -8.22 6.52 5.98
CA TYR A 109 -8.09 7.74 5.21
C TYR A 109 -6.68 8.34 5.32
N TYR A 110 -6.59 9.67 5.37
CA TYR A 110 -5.34 10.39 5.20
C TYR A 110 -5.04 11.38 6.33
N TRP A 111 -6.02 11.74 7.16
CA TRP A 111 -5.93 12.91 8.05
C TRP A 111 -4.72 12.87 8.99
N ARG A 112 -4.44 11.71 9.61
CA ARG A 112 -3.32 11.56 10.56
C ARG A 112 -1.99 11.75 9.86
N ARG A 113 -1.73 10.99 8.78
CA ARG A 113 -0.50 11.11 7.98
C ARG A 113 -0.35 12.50 7.35
N ARG A 114 -1.45 13.07 6.83
CA ARG A 114 -1.47 14.41 6.24
C ARG A 114 -1.05 15.46 7.27
N THR A 115 -1.68 15.46 8.45
CA THR A 115 -1.49 16.51 9.47
C THR A 115 -0.19 16.36 10.23
N LEU A 116 0.17 15.15 10.64
CA LEU A 116 1.28 14.91 11.55
C LEU A 116 2.61 14.64 10.84
N MET A 117 2.59 14.27 9.55
CA MET A 117 3.80 13.94 8.81
C MET A 117 3.96 14.79 7.55
N ALA A 118 3.00 14.72 6.61
CA ALA A 118 3.16 15.35 5.30
C ALA A 118 3.24 16.88 5.36
N LYS A 119 2.35 17.53 6.13
CA LYS A 119 2.36 19.00 6.27
C LYS A 119 3.65 19.51 6.92
N PRO A 120 4.14 18.95 8.06
CA PRO A 120 5.45 19.32 8.61
C PRO A 120 6.60 19.07 7.63
N LEU A 121 6.61 17.90 6.97
CA LEU A 121 7.66 17.53 6.03
C LEU A 121 7.74 18.51 4.84
N LEU A 122 6.60 18.92 4.31
CA LEU A 122 6.51 19.93 3.26
C LEU A 122 6.94 21.31 3.77
N LYS A 123 6.48 21.72 4.97
CA LYS A 123 6.75 23.05 5.51
C LYS A 123 8.24 23.24 5.86
N GLU A 124 8.87 22.24 6.46
CA GLU A 124 10.23 22.35 7.00
C GLU A 124 11.30 22.02 5.95
N TYR A 125 10.99 21.12 5.01
CA TYR A 125 11.98 20.60 4.06
C TYR A 125 11.55 20.73 2.58
N GLY A 126 10.33 21.19 2.29
CA GLY A 126 9.81 21.29 0.93
C GLY A 126 9.69 19.95 0.19
N ILE A 127 9.51 18.86 0.95
CA ILE A 127 9.34 17.52 0.40
C ILE A 127 7.85 17.22 0.25
N ALA A 128 7.44 16.87 -0.97
CA ALA A 128 6.07 16.46 -1.27
C ALA A 128 5.74 15.09 -0.67
N SER A 129 4.45 14.79 -0.56
CA SER A 129 3.99 13.51 -0.02
C SER A 129 2.92 12.87 -0.89
N ILE A 130 3.02 11.56 -1.07
CA ILE A 130 1.92 10.70 -1.54
C ILE A 130 1.43 9.88 -0.35
N LEU A 131 0.14 9.96 -0.06
CA LEU A 131 -0.51 9.19 1.00
C LEU A 131 -1.37 8.11 0.36
N LEU A 132 -0.89 6.86 0.33
CA LEU A 132 -1.65 5.74 -0.21
C LEU A 132 -2.64 5.23 0.85
N GLU A 133 -3.92 5.09 0.53
CA GLU A 133 -4.87 4.43 1.42
C GLU A 133 -4.70 2.92 1.31
N ASN A 134 -4.50 2.22 2.42
CA ASN A 134 -4.33 0.78 2.40
C ASN A 134 -5.60 0.08 1.91
N PRO A 135 -5.50 -1.09 1.23
CA PRO A 135 -6.67 -1.93 1.00
C PRO A 135 -7.30 -2.30 2.35
N PHE A 136 -8.59 -2.61 2.36
CA PHE A 136 -9.39 -2.86 3.57
C PHE A 136 -9.60 -1.66 4.51
N TYR A 137 -9.12 -0.46 4.18
CA TYR A 137 -9.20 0.73 5.05
C TYR A 137 -10.03 1.84 4.39
N GLY A 138 -10.68 2.68 5.20
CA GLY A 138 -11.48 3.82 4.75
C GLY A 138 -12.42 3.47 3.61
N CYS A 139 -12.26 4.08 2.44
CA CYS A 139 -13.15 3.82 1.30
C CYS A 139 -12.89 2.47 0.61
N ARG A 140 -11.75 1.83 0.88
CA ARG A 140 -11.36 0.52 0.36
C ARG A 140 -11.77 -0.64 1.28
N LYS A 141 -12.49 -0.34 2.38
CA LYS A 141 -12.92 -1.32 3.38
C LYS A 141 -14.17 -2.08 2.94
N PRO A 142 -14.17 -3.43 2.96
CA PRO A 142 -15.38 -4.22 2.76
C PRO A 142 -16.51 -3.83 3.72
N ALA A 143 -17.75 -3.84 3.23
CA ALA A 143 -18.93 -3.40 3.99
C ALA A 143 -19.13 -4.21 5.29
N ASP A 144 -18.78 -5.48 5.26
CA ASP A 144 -18.94 -6.46 6.32
C ASP A 144 -17.76 -6.51 7.30
N GLN A 145 -16.74 -5.65 7.13
CA GLN A 145 -15.56 -5.57 7.99
C GLN A 145 -15.74 -4.55 9.14
N THR A 146 -15.44 -4.98 10.35
CA THR A 146 -15.47 -4.12 11.55
C THR A 146 -14.11 -3.47 11.80
N ARG A 147 -14.07 -2.13 11.77
CA ARG A 147 -12.85 -1.32 11.98
C ARG A 147 -11.71 -1.79 11.05
N SER A 148 -10.50 -1.94 11.58
CA SER A 148 -9.32 -2.45 10.88
C SER A 148 -9.09 -3.95 11.07
N SER A 149 -10.07 -4.68 11.61
CA SER A 149 -9.94 -6.13 11.81
C SER A 149 -10.19 -6.84 10.50
N LEU A 150 -9.14 -7.42 9.92
CA LEU A 150 -9.26 -8.28 8.75
C LEU A 150 -10.04 -9.54 9.12
N LYS A 151 -10.82 -10.06 8.17
CA LYS A 151 -11.65 -11.26 8.41
C LYS A 151 -10.83 -12.53 8.33
N ASN A 152 -9.89 -12.58 7.37
CA ASN A 152 -9.08 -13.75 7.12
C ASN A 152 -7.60 -13.41 7.24
N VAL A 153 -6.81 -14.39 7.68
CA VAL A 153 -5.33 -14.27 7.67
C VAL A 153 -4.81 -14.09 6.24
N SER A 154 -5.49 -14.64 5.24
CA SER A 154 -5.17 -14.44 3.81
C SER A 154 -5.20 -12.97 3.40
N ASP A 155 -6.08 -12.17 4.02
CA ASP A 155 -6.27 -10.76 3.66
C ASP A 155 -5.04 -9.92 3.99
N ILE A 156 -4.22 -10.36 4.95
CA ILE A 156 -2.91 -9.74 5.27
C ILE A 156 -1.96 -9.87 4.08
N PHE A 157 -1.92 -11.04 3.43
CA PHE A 157 -1.09 -11.26 2.25
C PHE A 157 -1.59 -10.45 1.05
N ILE A 158 -2.91 -10.37 0.87
CA ILE A 158 -3.51 -9.54 -0.18
C ILE A 158 -3.19 -8.06 0.07
N MET A 159 -3.32 -7.59 1.30
CA MET A 159 -2.97 -6.22 1.68
C MET A 159 -1.50 -5.91 1.37
N GLY A 160 -0.57 -6.75 1.85
CA GLY A 160 0.86 -6.54 1.60
C GLY A 160 1.20 -6.62 0.11
N GLY A 161 0.61 -7.57 -0.62
CA GLY A 161 0.80 -7.70 -2.06
C GLY A 161 0.32 -6.48 -2.84
N CYS A 162 -0.86 -5.95 -2.51
CA CYS A 162 -1.37 -4.70 -3.07
C CYS A 162 -0.41 -3.55 -2.77
N LEU A 163 -0.01 -3.37 -1.51
CA LEU A 163 0.84 -2.25 -1.10
C LEU A 163 2.21 -2.26 -1.77
N ILE A 164 2.83 -3.42 -1.95
CA ILE A 164 4.10 -3.54 -2.69
C ILE A 164 3.91 -3.07 -4.14
N LEU A 165 2.95 -3.66 -4.86
CA LEU A 165 2.77 -3.37 -6.29
C LEU A 165 2.22 -1.94 -6.54
N GLU A 166 1.31 -1.47 -5.69
CA GLU A 166 0.78 -0.10 -5.73
C GLU A 166 1.88 0.93 -5.47
N SER A 167 2.81 0.63 -4.56
CA SER A 167 3.99 1.48 -4.33
C SER A 167 4.88 1.53 -5.57
N LEU A 168 5.17 0.39 -6.20
CA LEU A 168 5.97 0.36 -7.43
C LEU A 168 5.30 1.16 -8.57
N ALA A 169 3.98 1.05 -8.71
CA ALA A 169 3.21 1.82 -9.69
C ALA A 169 3.34 3.33 -9.46
N LEU A 170 3.17 3.78 -8.21
CA LEU A 170 3.33 5.17 -7.82
C LEU A 170 4.76 5.67 -8.02
N LEU A 171 5.78 4.86 -7.71
CA LEU A 171 7.18 5.22 -7.92
C LEU A 171 7.53 5.37 -9.40
N HIS A 172 7.03 4.48 -10.26
CA HIS A 172 7.15 4.63 -11.72
C HIS A 172 6.45 5.89 -12.20
N TRP A 173 5.23 6.15 -11.74
CA TRP A 173 4.51 7.37 -12.08
C TRP A 173 5.23 8.62 -11.62
N CYS A 174 5.81 8.62 -10.42
CA CYS A 174 6.59 9.73 -9.92
C CYS A 174 7.80 10.04 -10.82
N GLU A 175 8.50 9.00 -11.26
CA GLU A 175 9.61 9.14 -12.19
C GLU A 175 9.16 9.75 -13.54
N ARG A 176 8.04 9.27 -14.11
CA ARG A 176 7.49 9.83 -15.36
C ARG A 176 7.10 11.31 -15.23
N MET A 177 6.63 11.71 -14.05
CA MET A 177 6.27 13.10 -13.75
C MET A 177 7.48 13.99 -13.40
N GLY A 178 8.69 13.44 -13.37
CA GLY A 178 9.91 14.16 -13.04
C GLY A 178 10.06 14.48 -11.55
N PHE A 179 9.43 13.72 -10.66
CA PHE A 179 9.66 13.80 -9.23
C PHE A 179 10.95 13.04 -8.85
N GLY A 180 11.73 13.61 -7.95
CA GLY A 180 13.00 13.05 -7.52
C GLY A 180 13.78 14.01 -6.61
N PRO A 181 14.52 13.52 -5.60
CA PRO A 181 14.65 12.10 -5.20
C PRO A 181 13.37 11.48 -4.60
N LEU A 182 13.25 10.15 -4.70
CA LEU A 182 12.09 9.40 -4.19
C LEU A 182 12.39 8.79 -2.81
N CYS A 183 11.39 8.75 -1.93
CA CYS A 183 11.45 8.11 -0.63
C CYS A 183 10.17 7.32 -0.33
N VAL A 184 10.28 6.26 0.49
CA VAL A 184 9.12 5.55 1.07
C VAL A 184 9.26 5.51 2.59
N THR A 185 8.16 5.81 3.28
CA THR A 185 8.07 5.77 4.73
C THR A 185 6.77 5.14 5.20
N GLY A 186 6.73 4.76 6.47
CA GLY A 186 5.54 4.29 7.13
C GLY A 186 5.82 3.95 8.59
N ILE A 187 4.76 3.84 9.39
CA ILE A 187 4.85 3.53 10.82
C ILE A 187 4.28 2.13 11.09
N SER A 188 4.99 1.32 11.87
CA SER A 188 4.55 -0.02 12.28
C SER A 188 4.27 -0.93 11.07
N MET A 189 3.03 -1.37 10.86
CA MET A 189 2.61 -2.09 9.65
C MET A 189 2.98 -1.32 8.37
N GLY A 190 2.85 0.01 8.37
CA GLY A 190 3.28 0.84 7.26
C GLY A 190 4.79 0.82 7.04
N GLY A 191 5.58 0.78 8.11
CA GLY A 191 7.04 0.70 8.04
C GLY A 191 7.53 -0.66 7.50
N HIS A 192 6.84 -1.74 7.88
CA HIS A 192 7.07 -3.06 7.31
C HIS A 192 6.82 -3.07 5.79
N ASN A 193 5.65 -2.55 5.37
CA ASN A 193 5.33 -2.44 3.95
C ASN A 193 6.26 -1.47 3.20
N ALA A 194 6.77 -0.43 3.84
CA ALA A 194 7.70 0.52 3.22
C ALA A 194 9.04 -0.16 2.91
N SER A 195 9.49 -1.04 3.82
CA SER A 195 10.68 -1.87 3.62
C SER A 195 10.48 -2.85 2.47
N LEU A 196 9.31 -3.51 2.41
CA LEU A 196 8.99 -4.44 1.31
C LEU A 196 8.87 -3.73 -0.04
N ALA A 197 8.23 -2.55 -0.09
CA ALA A 197 8.11 -1.78 -1.32
C ALA A 197 9.48 -1.28 -1.80
N GLY A 198 10.26 -0.66 -0.91
CA GLY A 198 11.56 -0.11 -1.25
C GLY A 198 12.58 -1.16 -1.69
N THR A 199 12.57 -2.35 -1.09
CA THR A 199 13.47 -3.45 -1.50
C THR A 199 13.13 -4.04 -2.88
N ASN A 200 11.87 -3.92 -3.32
CA ASN A 200 11.42 -4.36 -4.65
C ASN A 200 11.62 -3.29 -5.74
N TRP A 201 11.99 -2.06 -5.38
CA TRP A 201 12.33 -1.02 -6.34
C TRP A 201 13.75 -1.24 -6.91
N HIS A 202 13.94 -0.90 -8.19
CA HIS A 202 15.16 -1.22 -8.95
C HIS A 202 16.15 -0.04 -9.05
N LYS A 203 15.75 1.17 -8.64
CA LYS A 203 16.59 2.38 -8.66
C LYS A 203 16.89 2.87 -7.24
N PRO A 204 17.84 3.81 -7.05
CA PRO A 204 18.08 4.42 -5.74
C PRO A 204 16.81 5.03 -5.15
N ILE A 205 16.52 4.71 -3.89
CA ILE A 205 15.34 5.19 -3.16
C ILE A 205 15.66 5.34 -1.68
N GLY A 206 15.17 6.41 -1.06
CA GLY A 206 15.20 6.55 0.40
C GLY A 206 14.17 5.62 1.03
N ILE A 207 14.55 4.90 2.09
CA ILE A 207 13.61 4.08 2.87
C ILE A 207 13.73 4.52 4.32
N VAL A 208 12.64 5.03 4.89
CA VAL A 208 12.56 5.48 6.29
C VAL A 208 11.44 4.71 7.00
N PRO A 209 11.68 3.44 7.38
CA PRO A 209 10.68 2.61 8.04
C PRO A 209 10.69 2.88 9.56
N CYS A 210 9.62 3.47 10.09
CA CYS A 210 9.51 3.80 11.51
C CYS A 210 8.80 2.69 12.28
N LEU A 211 9.35 2.27 13.43
CA LEU A 211 8.78 1.22 14.28
C LEU A 211 8.46 -0.08 13.50
N SER A 212 9.26 -0.37 12.47
CA SER A 212 9.09 -1.54 11.60
C SER A 212 9.59 -2.80 12.28
N TRP A 213 8.95 -3.94 11.99
CA TRP A 213 9.42 -5.26 12.39
C TRP A 213 9.76 -6.10 11.17
N THR A 214 10.68 -7.05 11.33
CA THR A 214 11.13 -7.91 10.23
C THR A 214 10.09 -8.96 9.83
N THR A 215 9.13 -9.27 10.71
CA THR A 215 8.10 -10.29 10.48
C THR A 215 6.82 -10.03 11.29
N ALA A 216 5.66 -10.37 10.76
CA ALA A 216 4.42 -10.42 11.54
C ALA A 216 4.25 -11.75 12.30
N SER A 217 5.12 -12.73 12.08
CA SER A 217 4.94 -14.11 12.56
C SER A 217 4.78 -14.18 14.07
N CYS A 218 5.62 -13.51 14.85
CA CYS A 218 5.56 -13.56 16.32
C CYS A 218 4.21 -13.12 16.88
N ALA A 219 3.55 -12.13 16.26
CA ALA A 219 2.21 -11.69 16.66
C ALA A 219 1.14 -12.79 16.41
N PHE A 220 1.31 -13.60 15.36
CA PHE A 220 0.37 -14.66 14.99
C PHE A 220 0.74 -16.04 15.54
N THR A 221 1.99 -16.30 15.92
CA THR A 221 2.48 -17.60 16.38
C THR A 221 2.72 -17.66 17.89
N GLN A 222 2.86 -16.52 18.56
CA GLN A 222 3.25 -16.46 19.98
C GLN A 222 2.47 -15.41 20.80
N GLY A 223 1.66 -14.55 20.18
CA GLY A 223 0.87 -13.50 20.85
C GLY A 223 -0.62 -13.85 21.01
N LEU A 224 -1.39 -12.97 21.68
CA LEU A 224 -2.86 -13.10 21.82
C LEU A 224 -3.64 -13.44 20.53
N PRO A 225 -3.27 -12.95 19.32
CA PRO A 225 -3.90 -13.36 18.06
C PRO A 225 -3.74 -14.84 17.69
N TYR A 226 -2.80 -15.57 18.32
CA TYR A 226 -2.63 -17.01 18.16
C TYR A 226 -3.92 -17.77 18.53
N LEU A 227 -4.62 -17.34 19.59
CA LEU A 227 -5.89 -17.97 19.98
C LEU A 227 -6.98 -17.82 18.91
N SER A 228 -6.94 -16.78 18.08
CA SER A 228 -7.92 -16.54 17.01
C SER A 228 -7.70 -17.44 15.78
N ILE A 229 -6.51 -18.02 15.60
CA ILE A 229 -6.20 -18.94 14.51
C ILE A 229 -6.80 -20.34 14.75
N TYR A 230 -7.05 -20.71 16.01
CA TYR A 230 -7.63 -22.01 16.41
C TYR A 230 -9.16 -21.99 16.54
N LEU A 231 -9.81 -20.86 16.27
CA LEU A 231 -11.27 -20.71 16.39
C LEU A 231 -12.01 -20.64 15.04
N VAL A 232 -11.38 -21.12 13.95
CA VAL A 232 -12.05 -21.39 12.67
C VAL A 232 -12.40 -22.86 12.54
#